data_AF-A0A9E2AXR5-F1
#
_entry.id   AF-A0A9E2AXR5-F1
#
_cell.length_a   1.000
_cell.length_b   1.000
_cell.length_c   1.000
_cell.angle_alpha   90.00
_cell.angle_beta   90.00
_cell.angle_gamma   90.00
#
_symmetry.space_group_name_H-M   'P 1'
#
loop_
_entity.id
_entity.type
_entity.pdbx_description
1 polymer ?
#
loop_
_entity_poly.entity_id
_entity_poly.type
_entity_poly.pdbx_seq_one_letter_code
_entity_poly.pdbx_strand_id
1 'polypeptide(L)'
;MLELASIVILGIIAQWVAWRFKLPAILPLILIGLLVGPIATNYTEDGGKLIEPIWNGKNGLFPGEGLYYFVSLAISIILFEGGLTLKRSEIKNVGPVITKLITVGS
;
A
#
# COMPACT_ATOMS: atom_id res chain seq x y z
N MET A 1 -8.32 10.03 14.50
CA MET A 1 -6.96 10.62 14.34
C MET A 1 -5.86 9.67 14.80
N LEU A 2 -6.02 8.98 15.95
CA LEU A 2 -5.00 8.06 16.47
C LEU A 2 -4.69 6.90 15.52
N GLU A 3 -5.70 6.36 14.81
CA GLU A 3 -5.50 5.32 13.79
C GLU A 3 -4.74 5.81 12.55
N LEU A 4 -4.96 7.05 12.09
CA LEU A 4 -4.17 7.62 10.99
C LEU A 4 -2.71 7.80 11.41
N ALA A 5 -2.49 8.32 12.63
CA ALA A 5 -1.15 8.50 13.17
C ALA A 5 -0.42 7.15 13.33
N SER A 6 -1.12 6.10 13.78
CA SER A 6 -0.52 4.77 13.90
C SER A 6 -0.12 4.19 12.54
N ILE A 7 -0.94 4.37 11.48
CA ILE A 7 -0.58 3.94 10.12
C ILE A 7 0.71 4.62 9.65
N VAL A 8 0.84 5.94 9.87
CA VAL A 8 2.05 6.69 9.47
C VAL A 8 3.28 6.21 10.25
N ILE A 9 3.16 6.07 11.57
CA ILE A 9 4.26 5.62 12.43
C ILE A 9 4.69 4.20 12.06
N LEU A 10 3.73 3.29 11.88
CA LEU A 10 4.00 1.91 11.45
C LEU A 10 4.65 1.86 10.08
N GLY A 11 4.23 2.73 9.14
CA GLY A 11 4.85 2.85 7.83
C GLY A 11 6.31 3.29 7.90
N ILE A 12 6.62 4.31 8.73
CA ILE A 12 8.00 4.77 8.95
C ILE A 12 8.85 3.66 9.58
N ILE A 13 8.31 2.95 10.58
CA ILE A 13 8.99 1.81 11.20
C ILE A 13 9.23 0.70 10.16
N ALA A 14 8.24 0.39 9.31
CA ALA A 14 8.38 -0.60 8.25
C ALA A 14 9.53 -0.25 7.29
N GLN A 15 9.59 1.03 6.87
CA GLN A 15 10.65 1.53 6.00
C GLN A 15 12.02 1.51 6.68
N TRP A 16 12.08 1.87 7.97
CA TRP A 16 13.31 1.80 8.76
C TRP A 16 13.82 0.37 8.89
N VAL A 17 12.93 -0.59 9.20
CA VAL A 17 13.24 -2.02 9.25
C VAL A 17 13.71 -2.50 7.88
N ALA A 18 13.01 -2.15 6.80
CA ALA A 18 13.39 -2.52 5.44
C ALA A 18 14.83 -2.10 5.11
N TRP A 19 15.17 -0.85 5.41
CA TRP A 19 16.52 -0.33 5.20
C TRP A 19 17.55 -1.01 6.11
N ARG A 20 17.23 -1.22 7.39
CA ARG A 20 18.14 -1.81 8.37
C ARG A 20 18.53 -3.26 8.05
N PHE A 21 17.59 -4.02 7.49
CA PHE A 21 17.79 -5.42 7.08
C PHE A 21 18.07 -5.56 5.58
N LYS A 22 18.16 -4.45 4.83
CA LYS A 22 18.35 -4.43 3.37
C LYS A 22 17.31 -5.26 2.60
N LEU A 23 16.07 -5.28 3.09
CA LEU A 23 14.94 -5.95 2.47
C LEU A 23 14.15 -4.98 1.59
N PRO A 24 13.47 -5.47 0.52
CA PRO A 24 12.47 -4.70 -0.20
C PRO A 24 11.40 -4.14 0.77
N ALA A 25 11.15 -2.83 0.71
CA ALA A 25 10.24 -2.15 1.66
C ALA A 25 8.81 -2.69 1.66
N ILE A 26 8.37 -3.27 0.54
CA ILE A 26 7.06 -3.90 0.41
C ILE A 26 6.87 -5.07 1.40
N LEU A 27 7.94 -5.80 1.74
CA LEU A 27 7.86 -6.97 2.62
C LEU A 27 7.50 -6.59 4.07
N PRO A 28 8.24 -5.70 4.77
CA PRO A 28 7.84 -5.24 6.10
C PRO A 28 6.46 -4.55 6.12
N LEU A 29 6.12 -3.79 5.07
CA LEU A 29 4.83 -3.11 4.96
C LEU A 29 3.67 -4.12 4.92
N ILE A 30 3.77 -5.17 4.10
CA ILE A 30 2.76 -6.24 4.03
C ILE A 30 2.67 -6.97 5.37
N LEU A 31 3.80 -7.32 5.98
CA LEU A 31 3.81 -8.04 7.27
C LEU A 31 3.11 -7.24 8.37
N ILE A 32 3.45 -5.96 8.51
CA ILE A 32 2.80 -5.11 9.51
C ILE A 32 1.31 -4.95 9.22
N GLY A 33 0.93 -4.76 7.95
CA GLY A 33 -0.49 -4.70 7.54
C GLY A 33 -1.27 -5.97 7.88
N LEU A 34 -0.67 -7.14 7.68
CA LEU A 34 -1.29 -8.42 8.06
C LEU A 34 -1.40 -8.56 9.58
N LEU A 35 -0.36 -8.16 10.32
CA LEU A 35 -0.32 -8.22 11.78
C LEU A 35 -1.40 -7.35 12.43
N VAL A 36 -1.60 -6.12 11.96
CA VAL A 36 -2.61 -5.19 12.51
C VAL A 36 -4.01 -5.39 11.95
N GLY A 37 -4.13 -6.07 10.81
CA GLY A 37 -5.39 -6.40 10.16
C GLY A 37 -5.91 -7.79 10.56
N PRO A 38 -5.89 -8.77 9.65
CA PRO A 38 -6.51 -10.08 9.87
C PRO A 38 -5.82 -10.94 10.94
N ILE A 39 -4.52 -10.78 11.21
CA ILE A 39 -3.86 -11.61 12.23
C ILE A 39 -4.22 -11.11 13.63
N ALA A 40 -4.46 -9.81 13.81
CA ALA A 40 -4.88 -9.22 15.08
C ALA A 40 -6.19 -9.84 15.60
N THR A 41 -7.09 -10.28 14.73
CA THR A 41 -8.38 -10.87 15.14
C THR A 41 -8.22 -12.16 15.96
N ASN A 42 -7.08 -12.86 15.85
CA ASN A 42 -6.82 -14.08 16.62
C ASN A 42 -6.34 -13.79 18.05
N TYR A 43 -5.90 -12.56 18.33
CA TYR A 43 -5.33 -12.16 19.63
C TYR A 43 -6.23 -11.19 20.39
N THR A 44 -7.15 -10.49 19.72
CA THR A 44 -8.13 -9.59 20.34
C THR A 44 -9.29 -10.39 20.93
N GLU A 45 -9.65 -10.14 22.19
CA GLU A 45 -10.77 -10.81 22.89
C GLU A 45 -12.11 -10.68 22.15
N ASP A 46 -12.31 -9.58 21.43
CA ASP A 46 -13.51 -9.29 20.63
C ASP A 46 -13.46 -9.81 19.18
N GLY A 47 -12.37 -10.48 18.76
CA GLY A 47 -12.18 -10.93 17.37
C GLY A 47 -12.02 -9.79 16.35
N GLY A 48 -11.82 -8.55 16.82
CA GLY A 48 -11.69 -7.35 15.99
C GLY A 48 -10.28 -7.13 15.45
N LYS A 49 -10.18 -6.43 14.32
CA LYS A 49 -8.90 -5.95 13.78
C LYS A 49 -8.38 -4.79 14.63
N LEU A 50 -7.06 -4.66 14.73
CA LEU A 50 -6.44 -3.54 15.47
C LEU A 50 -6.62 -2.20 14.74
N ILE A 51 -6.66 -2.26 13.40
CA ILE A 51 -6.93 -1.11 12.52
C ILE A 51 -8.02 -1.52 11.54
N GLU A 52 -9.15 -0.80 11.57
CA GLU A 52 -10.25 -1.01 10.63
C GLU A 52 -10.24 0.10 9.56
N PRO A 53 -9.81 -0.19 8.33
CA PRO A 53 -9.72 0.83 7.29
C PRO A 53 -11.10 1.26 6.76
N ILE A 54 -12.07 0.33 6.69
CA ILE A 54 -13.40 0.58 6.12
C ILE A 54 -14.42 0.73 7.25
N TRP A 55 -15.22 1.80 7.20
CA TRP A 55 -16.27 2.02 8.19
C TRP A 55 -17.30 0.87 8.20
N ASN A 56 -17.41 0.18 9.33
CA ASN A 56 -18.33 -0.95 9.52
C ASN A 56 -19.62 -0.60 10.28
N GLY A 57 -19.86 0.68 10.57
CA GLY A 57 -21.01 1.16 11.35
C GLY A 57 -20.69 1.54 12.79
N LYS A 58 -19.59 1.04 13.36
CA LYS A 58 -19.12 1.40 14.71
C LYS A 58 -17.81 2.17 14.68
N ASN A 59 -16.81 1.65 13.96
CA ASN A 59 -15.47 2.22 13.84
C ASN A 59 -14.96 2.06 12.41
N GLY A 60 -14.06 2.95 11.98
CA GLY A 60 -13.32 2.84 10.74
C GLY A 60 -12.79 4.17 10.23
N LEU A 61 -11.69 4.10 9.48
CA LEU A 61 -11.00 5.30 8.98
C LEU A 61 -11.72 5.97 7.81
N PHE A 62 -12.25 5.18 6.88
CA PHE A 62 -12.83 5.68 5.63
C PHE A 62 -14.30 5.26 5.50
N PRO A 63 -15.24 6.23 5.42
CA PRO A 63 -16.64 5.93 5.17
C PRO A 63 -16.89 5.63 3.68
N GLY A 64 -17.75 4.64 3.41
CA GLY A 64 -18.18 4.28 2.05
C GLY A 64 -17.01 3.98 1.12
N GLU A 65 -16.98 4.63 -0.04
CA GLU A 65 -15.90 4.49 -1.03
C GLU A 65 -14.67 5.37 -0.76
N GLY A 66 -14.58 6.02 0.40
CA GLY A 66 -13.47 6.94 0.71
C GLY A 66 -12.09 6.29 0.60
N LEU A 67 -11.96 5.01 1.00
CA LEU A 67 -10.71 4.26 0.86
C LEU A 67 -10.35 4.06 -0.61
N TYR A 68 -11.32 3.73 -1.46
CA TYR A 68 -11.12 3.53 -2.88
C TYR A 68 -10.63 4.80 -3.57
N TYR A 69 -11.27 5.94 -3.28
CA TYR A 69 -10.82 7.22 -3.84
C TYR A 69 -9.44 7.63 -3.36
N PHE A 70 -9.13 7.41 -2.07
CA PHE A 70 -7.81 7.70 -1.52
C PHE A 70 -6.71 6.85 -2.16
N VAL A 71 -6.95 5.53 -2.30
CA VAL A 71 -6.02 4.62 -2.97
C VAL A 71 -5.86 4.98 -4.44
N SER A 72 -6.94 5.31 -5.15
CA SER A 72 -6.90 5.72 -6.55
C SER A 72 -6.07 6.99 -6.75
N LEU A 73 -6.22 7.97 -5.86
CA LEU A 73 -5.42 9.18 -5.86
C LEU A 73 -3.94 8.86 -5.61
N ALA A 74 -3.64 8.03 -4.61
CA ALA A 74 -2.27 7.63 -4.29
C ALA A 74 -1.58 6.89 -5.45
N ILE A 75 -2.27 5.94 -6.10
CA ILE A 75 -1.76 5.23 -7.29
C ILE A 75 -1.52 6.23 -8.41
N SER A 76 -2.44 7.18 -8.63
CA SER A 76 -2.29 8.20 -9.67
C SER A 76 -1.05 9.08 -9.44
N ILE A 77 -0.80 9.49 -8.19
CA ILE A 77 0.40 10.27 -7.83
C ILE A 77 1.68 9.45 -8.06
N ILE A 78 1.71 8.19 -7.63
CA ILE A 78 2.88 7.31 -7.82
C ILE A 78 3.18 7.08 -9.30
N LEU A 79 2.15 6.81 -10.11
CA LEU A 79 2.29 6.65 -11.56
C LEU A 79 2.72 7.95 -12.25
N PHE A 80 2.23 9.09 -11.77
CA PHE A 80 2.63 10.40 -12.27
C PHE A 80 4.10 10.69 -11.97
N GLU A 81 4.57 10.46 -10.74
CA GLU A 81 5.97 10.63 -10.34
C GLU A 81 6.90 9.69 -11.14
N GLY A 82 6.51 8.41 -11.28
CA GLY A 82 7.24 7.44 -12.10
C GLY A 82 7.28 7.85 -13.58
N GLY A 83 6.17 8.38 -14.11
CA GLY A 83 6.07 8.88 -15.48
C GLY A 83 6.93 10.12 -15.75
N LEU A 84 7.03 11.04 -14.80
CA LEU A 84 7.90 12.22 -14.91
C LEU A 84 9.40 11.86 -14.89
N THR A 85 9.77 10.80 -14.18
CA THR A 85 11.15 10.31 -14.09
C THR A 85 11.58 9.49 -15.32
N LEU A 86 10.64 9.15 -16.19
CA LEU A 86 10.85 8.24 -17.31
C LEU A 86 11.65 8.88 -18.46
N LYS A 87 12.69 8.17 -18.92
CA LYS A 87 13.51 8.62 -20.05
C LYS A 87 12.92 8.16 -21.37
N ARG A 88 12.50 9.12 -22.20
CA ARG A 88 11.92 8.85 -23.54
C ARG A 88 12.80 7.97 -24.44
N SER A 89 14.12 8.07 -24.30
CA SER A 89 15.08 7.23 -25.05
C SER A 89 15.02 5.76 -24.65
N GLU A 90 14.81 5.45 -23.37
CA GLU A 90 14.68 4.07 -22.88
C GLU A 90 13.35 3.47 -23.32
N ILE A 91 12.25 4.23 -23.23
CA ILE A 91 10.91 3.77 -23.66
C ILE A 91 10.91 3.30 -25.12
N LYS A 92 11.61 4.00 -26.01
CA LYS A 92 11.65 3.61 -27.43
C LYS A 92 12.24 2.22 -27.65
N ASN A 93 13.18 1.80 -26.80
CA ASN A 93 13.86 0.52 -26.92
C ASN A 93 13.10 -0.61 -26.21
N VAL A 94 12.61 -0.38 -24.99
CA VAL A 94 11.88 -1.41 -24.21
C VAL A 94 10.37 -1.43 -24.46
N GLY A 95 9.80 -0.36 -25.04
CA GLY A 95 8.36 -0.17 -25.24
C GLY A 95 7.67 -1.34 -25.95
N PRO A 96 8.13 -1.80 -27.13
CA PRO A 96 7.50 -2.92 -27.83
C PRO A 96 7.48 -4.22 -27.03
N VAL A 97 8.49 -4.46 -26.19
CA VAL A 97 8.55 -5.64 -25.32
C VAL A 97 7.53 -5.51 -24.19
N ILE A 98 7.49 -4.33 -23.54
CA ILE A 98 6.51 -4.04 -22.49
C ILE A 98 5.08 -4.17 -23.03
N THR A 99 4.79 -3.63 -24.22
CA THR A 99 3.44 -3.74 -24.82
C THR A 99 3.05 -5.20 -25.04
N LYS A 100 3.94 -6.04 -25.61
CA LYS A 100 3.65 -7.46 -25.83
C LYS A 100 3.46 -8.22 -24.51
N LEU A 101 4.26 -7.93 -23.49
CA LEU A 101 4.11 -8.54 -22.16
C LEU A 101 2.78 -8.17 -21.53
N ILE A 102 2.33 -6.92 -21.66
CA ILE A 102 1.08 -6.45 -21.08
C ILE A 102 -0.13 -6.90 -21.90
N THR A 103 -0.06 -7.01 -23.23
CA THR A 103 -1.24 -7.35 -24.05
C THR A 103 -1.42 -8.83 -24.36
N VAL A 104 -0.31 -9.58 -24.55
CA VAL A 104 -0.35 -11.01 -24.93
C VAL A 104 -0.04 -11.91 -23.74
N GLY A 105 0.74 -11.40 -22.77
CA GLY A 105 1.14 -12.15 -21.58
C GLY A 105 0.21 -11.99 -20.37
N SER A 106 -0.76 -11.08 -20.43
CA SER A 106 -1.83 -10.95 -19.43
C SER A 106 -3.04 -11.82 -19.78
#